data_AF-A0A2N7NCR9-F1
#
_entry.id   AF-A0A2N7NCR9-F1
#
_cell.length_a   1.000
_cell.length_b   1.000
_cell.length_c   1.000
_cell.angle_alpha   90.00
_cell.angle_beta   90.00
_cell.angle_gamma   90.00
#
_symmetry.space_group_name_H-M   'P 1'
#
loop_
_entity.id
_entity.type
_entity.pdbx_description
1 polymer ?
#
loop_
_entity_poly.entity_id
_entity_poly.type
_entity_poly.pdbx_seq_one_letter_code
_entity_poly.pdbx_strand_id
1 'polypeptide(L)'
;MKYLFENCGIPAISNLMAMEFPISDKEQFCQLLGCTFKQCVEFGFSPDAKEVPTLSKSRYIQIRNKIQLEANEGTEWYRTFHLTPRPIQPLLVDEKRGLIFKENAIVTYLLDNNPNGLTFNDLYRGLSPCEYVEDYEQFAQLIGYPLEGFLEMNSTSEESAKAAKLMYEHGFTELEARNKVIELIANQ
;
A
#
# COMPACT_ATOMS: atom_id res chain seq x y z
N MET A 1 -3.54 -8.90 -2.32
CA MET A 1 -4.78 -8.80 -1.51
C MET A 1 -6.04 -9.11 -2.29
N LYS A 2 -6.32 -8.42 -3.40
CA LYS A 2 -7.46 -8.72 -4.28
C LYS A 2 -7.57 -10.19 -4.69
N TYR A 3 -6.43 -10.81 -5.07
CA TYR A 3 -6.36 -12.25 -5.36
C TYR A 3 -6.84 -13.13 -4.19
N LEU A 4 -6.49 -12.80 -2.94
CA LEU A 4 -6.97 -13.54 -1.76
C LEU A 4 -8.49 -13.39 -1.61
N PHE A 5 -9.04 -12.20 -1.84
CA PHE A 5 -10.50 -12.01 -1.78
C PHE A 5 -11.23 -12.84 -2.85
N GLU A 6 -10.70 -12.88 -4.07
CA GLU A 6 -11.32 -13.58 -5.20
C GLU A 6 -11.21 -15.11 -5.07
N ASN A 7 -10.18 -15.61 -4.37
CA ASN A 7 -9.87 -17.05 -4.30
C ASN A 7 -10.05 -17.65 -2.89
N CYS A 8 -10.24 -16.84 -1.84
CA CYS A 8 -10.54 -17.29 -0.49
C CYS A 8 -12.00 -16.94 -0.14
N GLY A 9 -12.77 -17.92 0.31
CA GLY A 9 -14.15 -17.68 0.71
C GLY A 9 -14.27 -16.82 1.98
N ILE A 10 -15.45 -16.23 2.17
CA ILE A 10 -15.85 -15.45 3.37
C ILE A 10 -15.45 -16.14 4.69
N PRO A 11 -15.60 -17.48 4.88
CA PRO A 11 -15.20 -18.13 6.13
C PRO A 11 -13.70 -18.03 6.43
N ALA A 12 -12.83 -18.10 5.41
CA ALA A 12 -11.39 -18.00 5.61
C ALA A 12 -10.97 -16.59 6.05
N ILE A 13 -11.58 -15.57 5.44
CA ILE A 13 -11.36 -14.17 5.80
C ILE A 13 -11.90 -13.90 7.21
N SER A 14 -13.08 -14.41 7.55
CA SER A 14 -13.68 -14.26 8.88
C SER A 14 -12.81 -14.87 9.98
N ASN A 15 -12.26 -16.07 9.76
CA ASN A 15 -11.34 -16.70 10.70
C ASN A 15 -10.07 -15.86 10.93
N LEU A 16 -9.52 -15.28 9.86
CA LEU A 16 -8.36 -14.40 9.96
C LEU A 16 -8.68 -13.13 10.75
N MET A 17 -9.86 -12.55 10.53
CA MET A 17 -10.31 -11.35 11.26
C MET A 17 -10.62 -11.64 12.74
N ALA A 18 -10.98 -12.88 13.08
CA ALA A 18 -11.21 -13.33 14.46
C ALA A 18 -9.91 -13.49 15.28
N MET A 19 -8.74 -13.51 14.63
CA MET A 19 -7.44 -13.58 15.33
C MET A 19 -7.12 -12.27 16.08
N GLU A 20 -6.23 -12.35 17.06
CA GLU A 20 -5.75 -11.20 17.83
C GLU A 20 -4.70 -10.39 17.04
N PHE A 21 -5.18 -9.54 16.12
CA PHE A 21 -4.36 -8.54 15.42
C PHE A 21 -4.74 -7.11 15.84
N PRO A 22 -3.81 -6.12 15.70
CA PRO A 22 -4.13 -4.71 15.92
C PRO A 22 -5.31 -4.26 15.05
N ILE A 23 -6.20 -3.44 15.61
CA ILE A 23 -7.40 -2.96 14.90
C ILE A 23 -7.01 -2.20 13.62
N SER A 24 -5.97 -1.36 13.68
CA SER A 24 -5.44 -0.62 12.52
C SER A 24 -5.05 -1.54 11.35
N ASP A 25 -4.48 -2.70 11.67
CA ASP A 25 -3.98 -3.63 10.66
C ASP A 25 -5.14 -4.39 10.02
N LYS A 26 -6.18 -4.72 10.81
CA LYS A 26 -7.43 -5.30 10.33
C LYS A 26 -8.19 -4.33 9.43
N GLU A 27 -8.27 -3.06 9.80
CA GLU A 27 -8.93 -2.02 8.99
C GLU A 27 -8.24 -1.83 7.65
N GLN A 28 -6.90 -1.70 7.66
CA GLN A 28 -6.11 -1.59 6.44
C GLN A 28 -6.27 -2.84 5.56
N PHE A 29 -6.26 -4.04 6.15
CA PHE A 29 -6.49 -5.28 5.43
C PHE A 29 -7.86 -5.30 4.73
N CYS A 30 -8.94 -4.90 5.42
CA CYS A 30 -10.28 -4.80 4.83
C CYS A 30 -10.36 -3.76 3.70
N GLN A 31 -9.71 -2.60 3.84
CA GLN A 31 -9.63 -1.59 2.78
C GLN A 31 -8.94 -2.15 1.52
N LEU A 32 -7.84 -2.89 1.70
CA LEU A 32 -7.09 -3.50 0.59
C LEU A 32 -7.85 -4.63 -0.12
N LEU A 33 -8.74 -5.32 0.58
CA LEU A 33 -9.66 -6.29 -0.01
C LEU A 33 -10.84 -5.63 -0.74
N GLY A 34 -11.06 -4.33 -0.55
CA GLY A 34 -12.24 -3.64 -1.07
C GLY A 34 -13.54 -4.04 -0.36
N CYS A 35 -13.45 -4.46 0.91
CA CYS A 35 -14.63 -4.87 1.68
C CYS A 35 -15.62 -3.71 1.82
N THR A 36 -16.90 -4.01 1.59
CA THR A 36 -18.00 -3.09 1.91
C THR A 36 -18.21 -3.01 3.42
N PHE A 37 -18.84 -1.93 3.89
CA PHE A 37 -19.21 -1.78 5.30
C PHE A 37 -20.01 -2.98 5.84
N LYS A 38 -20.96 -3.48 5.03
CA LYS A 38 -21.74 -4.67 5.36
C LYS A 38 -20.84 -5.89 5.61
N GLN A 39 -19.86 -6.11 4.75
CA GLN A 39 -18.91 -7.21 4.89
C GLN A 39 -18.01 -7.03 6.12
N CYS A 40 -17.55 -5.81 6.42
CA CYS A 40 -16.80 -5.55 7.66
C CYS A 40 -17.62 -5.90 8.92
N VAL A 41 -18.91 -5.56 8.96
CA VAL A 41 -19.80 -5.95 10.06
C VAL A 41 -19.97 -7.48 10.13
N GLU A 42 -20.13 -8.15 8.99
CA GLU A 42 -20.17 -9.62 8.91
C GLU A 42 -18.85 -10.28 9.40
N PHE A 43 -17.72 -9.58 9.30
CA PHE A 43 -16.42 -10.00 9.83
C PHE A 43 -16.20 -9.63 11.31
N GLY A 44 -17.18 -9.02 11.98
CA GLY A 44 -17.14 -8.74 13.42
C GLY A 44 -16.62 -7.35 13.81
N PHE A 45 -16.48 -6.41 12.86
CA PHE A 45 -16.19 -5.01 13.19
C PHE A 45 -17.43 -4.32 13.76
N SER A 46 -17.28 -3.66 14.91
CA SER A 46 -18.40 -2.98 15.56
C SER A 46 -18.85 -1.75 14.75
N PRO A 47 -20.15 -1.62 14.42
CA PRO A 47 -20.69 -0.43 13.75
C PRO A 47 -20.59 0.85 14.60
N ASP A 48 -20.28 0.74 15.90
CA ASP A 48 -20.09 1.86 16.83
C ASP A 48 -18.63 2.35 16.89
N ALA A 49 -17.71 1.73 16.15
CA ALA A 49 -16.34 2.23 16.02
C ALA A 49 -16.38 3.58 15.29
N LYS A 50 -16.04 4.66 16.00
CA LYS A 50 -15.99 6.05 15.51
C LYS A 50 -15.04 6.28 14.33
N GLU A 51 -14.37 5.25 13.83
CA GLU A 51 -13.34 5.31 12.80
C GLU A 51 -13.74 4.41 11.63
N VAL A 52 -14.69 4.88 10.82
CA VAL A 52 -14.87 4.34 9.47
C VAL A 52 -13.84 5.04 8.57
N PRO A 53 -13.02 4.29 7.81
CA PRO A 53 -11.98 4.90 6.98
C PRO A 53 -12.56 5.88 5.97
N THR A 54 -12.15 7.14 6.08
CA THR A 54 -12.61 8.20 5.18
C THR A 54 -11.85 8.10 3.87
N LEU A 55 -12.50 7.64 2.81
CA LEU A 55 -11.97 7.69 1.45
C LEU A 55 -12.01 9.14 0.94
N SER A 56 -10.96 9.92 1.19
CA SER A 56 -10.89 11.29 0.67
C SER A 56 -10.64 11.25 -0.85
N LYS A 57 -11.64 11.67 -1.64
CA LYS A 57 -11.55 11.88 -3.09
C LYS A 57 -11.93 13.32 -3.40
N SER A 58 -11.05 14.10 -4.04
CA SER A 58 -11.44 14.93 -5.20
C SER A 58 -10.32 15.83 -5.73
N ARG A 59 -9.42 16.39 -4.90
CA ARG A 59 -8.43 17.39 -5.38
C ARG A 59 -7.15 16.77 -5.97
N TYR A 60 -6.64 15.71 -5.35
CA TYR A 60 -5.45 14.98 -5.82
C TYR A 60 -5.67 14.37 -7.22
N ILE A 61 -6.83 13.76 -7.45
CA ILE A 61 -7.23 13.15 -8.73
C ILE A 61 -7.24 14.19 -9.87
N GLN A 62 -7.67 15.43 -9.59
CA GLN A 62 -7.77 16.48 -10.61
C GLN A 62 -6.42 17.01 -11.08
N ILE A 63 -5.48 17.25 -10.15
CA ILE A 63 -4.11 17.70 -10.49
C ILE A 63 -3.37 16.59 -11.26
N ARG A 64 -3.59 15.34 -10.85
CA ARG A 64 -3.00 14.17 -11.48
C ARG A 64 -3.48 13.95 -12.92
N ASN A 65 -4.79 14.03 -13.15
CA ASN A 65 -5.37 13.91 -14.50
C ASN A 65 -4.86 15.02 -15.43
N LYS A 66 -4.50 16.19 -14.88
CA LYS A 66 -3.90 17.28 -15.66
C LYS A 66 -2.47 16.95 -16.10
N ILE A 67 -1.64 16.44 -15.18
CA ILE A 67 -0.26 15.97 -15.50
C ILE A 67 -0.31 14.86 -16.56
N GLN A 68 -1.31 13.97 -16.51
CA GLN A 68 -1.50 12.88 -17.48
C GLN A 68 -1.80 13.36 -18.91
N LEU A 69 -2.58 14.44 -19.09
CA LEU A 69 -2.90 14.95 -20.42
C LEU A 69 -1.70 15.63 -21.10
N GLU A 70 -0.76 16.13 -20.30
CA GLU A 70 0.45 16.81 -20.77
C GLU A 70 1.62 15.82 -21.05
N ALA A 71 1.46 14.56 -20.64
CA ALA A 71 2.47 13.50 -20.59
C ALA A 71 2.39 12.46 -21.73
N ASN A 72 1.67 12.70 -22.82
CA ASN A 72 1.65 11.74 -23.94
C ASN A 72 3.00 11.72 -24.67
N GLU A 73 3.91 10.80 -24.28
CA GLU A 73 4.81 9.99 -25.11
C GLU A 73 5.91 9.32 -24.24
N GLY A 74 5.94 7.99 -24.16
CA GLY A 74 7.10 7.23 -23.64
C GLY A 74 6.81 6.24 -22.52
N THR A 75 7.49 5.10 -22.50
CA THR A 75 7.30 3.95 -21.60
C THR A 75 7.87 4.14 -20.18
N GLU A 76 7.94 5.36 -19.65
CA GLU A 76 8.70 5.69 -18.42
C GLU A 76 7.83 6.13 -17.22
N TRP A 77 6.51 6.26 -17.42
CA TRP A 77 5.55 6.83 -16.45
C TRP A 77 5.37 6.08 -15.14
N TYR A 78 5.66 4.77 -15.08
CA TYR A 78 5.48 3.97 -13.86
C TYR A 78 6.53 4.28 -12.77
N ARG A 79 7.63 4.95 -13.12
CA ARG A 79 8.67 5.33 -12.14
C ARG A 79 8.33 6.61 -11.39
N THR A 80 7.46 7.46 -11.92
CA THR A 80 7.23 8.78 -11.30
C THR A 80 6.03 8.76 -10.34
N PHE A 81 4.85 8.24 -10.75
CA PHE A 81 3.63 8.25 -9.91
C PHE A 81 2.59 7.16 -10.29
N HIS A 82 1.93 6.49 -9.32
CA HIS A 82 0.84 5.48 -9.54
C HIS A 82 -0.60 5.99 -9.56
N LEU A 83 -1.36 5.86 -10.67
CA LEU A 83 -2.69 6.46 -10.91
C LEU A 83 -3.65 6.42 -9.71
N THR A 84 -3.65 5.32 -8.97
CA THR A 84 -4.37 5.15 -7.72
C THR A 84 -3.39 4.84 -6.58
N PRO A 85 -2.75 5.86 -5.99
CA PRO A 85 -1.72 5.63 -5.01
C PRO A 85 -2.35 4.99 -3.78
N ARG A 86 -1.67 3.97 -3.28
CA ARG A 86 -2.08 3.26 -2.07
C ARG A 86 -1.53 4.00 -0.83
N PRO A 87 -2.19 3.88 0.33
CA PRO A 87 -1.71 4.52 1.56
C PRO A 87 -0.30 4.08 1.92
N ILE A 88 0.57 5.05 2.20
CA ILE A 88 1.98 4.82 2.52
C ILE A 88 2.09 4.25 3.93
N GLN A 89 2.80 3.12 4.09
CA GLN A 89 3.11 2.63 5.43
C GLN A 89 4.09 3.58 6.13
N PRO A 90 3.90 3.88 7.44
CA PRO A 90 4.88 4.62 8.21
C PRO A 90 6.25 3.93 8.18
N LEU A 91 7.33 4.71 8.26
CA LEU A 91 8.68 4.16 8.41
C LEU A 91 9.04 3.98 9.89
N LEU A 92 9.83 2.94 10.17
CA LEU A 92 10.42 2.63 11.46
C LEU A 92 11.93 2.45 11.30
N VAL A 93 12.68 2.68 12.39
CA VAL A 93 14.11 2.37 12.44
C VAL A 93 14.29 0.92 12.86
N ASP A 94 15.01 0.17 12.03
CA ASP A 94 15.50 -1.17 12.31
C ASP A 94 17.03 -1.13 12.43
N GLU A 95 17.57 -1.69 13.53
CA GLU A 95 18.99 -1.64 13.84
C GLU A 95 19.89 -2.28 12.78
N LYS A 96 19.36 -3.23 12.01
CA LYS A 96 20.12 -3.99 11.00
C LYS A 96 19.79 -3.58 9.58
N ARG A 97 18.55 -3.17 9.33
CA ARG A 97 17.98 -2.91 7.99
C ARG A 97 17.82 -1.42 7.68
N GLY A 98 18.08 -0.52 8.64
CA GLY A 98 17.91 0.91 8.46
C GLY A 98 16.44 1.33 8.53
N LEU A 99 16.00 2.24 7.66
CA LEU A 99 14.58 2.62 7.58
C LEU A 99 13.79 1.52 6.86
N ILE A 100 12.80 0.95 7.55
CA ILE A 100 11.89 -0.06 7.00
C ILE A 100 10.45 0.44 7.09
N PHE A 101 9.58 -0.05 6.22
CA PHE A 101 8.14 0.17 6.37
C PHE A 101 7.59 -0.58 7.60
N LYS A 102 6.57 -0.03 8.24
CA LYS A 102 5.83 -0.73 9.28
C LYS A 102 5.05 -1.88 8.65
N GLU A 103 5.37 -3.09 9.09
CA GLU A 103 4.72 -4.33 8.67
C GLU A 103 3.25 -4.37 9.12
N ASN A 104 2.40 -4.97 8.29
CA ASN A 104 1.03 -5.33 8.66
C ASN A 104 1.02 -6.76 9.19
N ALA A 105 0.61 -6.95 10.45
CA ALA A 105 0.69 -8.23 11.14
C ALA A 105 -0.10 -9.36 10.46
N ILE A 106 -1.17 -9.02 9.75
CA ILE A 106 -2.01 -10.00 9.04
C ILE A 106 -1.30 -10.46 7.77
N VAL A 107 -0.69 -9.52 7.03
CA VAL A 107 0.05 -9.80 5.81
C VAL A 107 1.27 -10.67 6.10
N THR A 108 2.03 -10.33 7.15
CA THR A 108 3.19 -11.11 7.57
C THR A 108 2.78 -12.50 8.05
N TYR A 109 1.73 -12.60 8.86
CA TYR A 109 1.19 -13.90 9.28
C TYR A 109 0.83 -14.81 8.09
N LEU A 110 0.15 -14.27 7.07
CA LEU A 110 -0.22 -15.03 5.87
C LEU A 110 1.00 -15.50 5.06
N LEU A 111 2.07 -14.71 5.05
CA LEU A 111 3.33 -15.08 4.40
C LEU A 111 4.08 -16.17 5.14
N ASP A 112 4.27 -15.98 6.45
CA ASP A 112 5.03 -16.90 7.29
C ASP A 112 4.36 -18.28 7.41
N ASN A 113 3.04 -18.31 7.26
CA ASN A 113 2.24 -19.54 7.33
C ASN A 113 1.83 -20.07 5.95
N ASN A 114 2.45 -19.60 4.88
CA ASN A 114 2.16 -20.09 3.53
C ASN A 114 2.71 -21.52 3.35
N PRO A 115 1.85 -22.54 3.17
CA PRO A 115 2.29 -23.95 3.10
C PRO A 115 3.17 -24.24 1.87
N ASN A 116 3.10 -23.40 0.83
CA ASN A 116 3.88 -23.55 -0.39
C ASN A 116 5.15 -22.69 -0.41
N GLY A 117 5.40 -21.87 0.63
CA GLY A 117 6.59 -21.03 0.72
C GLY A 117 6.70 -19.94 -0.36
N LEU A 118 5.58 -19.47 -0.93
CA LEU A 118 5.60 -18.42 -1.95
C LEU A 118 6.22 -17.14 -1.39
N THR A 119 7.32 -16.70 -2.00
CA THR A 119 8.00 -15.46 -1.65
C THR A 119 7.49 -14.29 -2.50
N PHE A 120 7.84 -13.07 -2.09
CA PHE A 120 7.62 -11.85 -2.91
C PHE A 120 8.17 -12.01 -4.33
N ASN A 121 9.35 -12.60 -4.47
CA ASN A 121 10.00 -12.83 -5.76
C ASN A 121 9.26 -13.85 -6.62
N ASP A 122 8.59 -14.83 -6.01
CA ASP A 122 7.78 -15.81 -6.74
C ASP A 122 6.52 -15.17 -7.32
N LEU A 123 5.91 -14.21 -6.60
CA LEU A 123 4.80 -13.42 -7.11
C LEU A 123 5.23 -12.58 -8.31
N TYR A 124 6.39 -11.90 -8.23
CA TYR A 124 6.96 -11.08 -9.31
C TYR A 124 7.15 -11.86 -10.63
N ARG A 125 7.39 -13.18 -10.54
CA ARG A 125 7.51 -14.08 -11.71
C ARG A 125 6.16 -14.60 -12.23
N GLY A 126 5.15 -14.67 -11.36
CA GLY A 126 3.84 -15.25 -11.68
C GLY A 126 2.79 -14.25 -12.15
N LEU A 127 2.91 -12.96 -11.79
CA LEU A 127 1.98 -11.91 -12.19
C LEU A 127 2.73 -10.79 -12.93
N SER A 128 2.17 -10.29 -14.02
CA SER A 128 2.78 -9.24 -14.84
C SER A 128 3.12 -8.01 -13.99
N PRO A 129 4.40 -7.62 -13.89
CA PRO A 129 4.81 -6.43 -13.13
C PRO A 129 4.10 -5.17 -13.61
N CYS A 130 3.83 -5.06 -14.91
CA CYS A 130 3.18 -3.90 -15.52
C CYS A 130 1.67 -3.80 -15.21
N GLU A 131 1.01 -4.91 -14.89
CA GLU A 131 -0.43 -4.92 -14.57
C GLU A 131 -0.70 -4.69 -13.09
N TYR A 132 0.24 -5.08 -12.23
CA TYR A 132 0.08 -5.09 -10.77
C TYR A 132 1.11 -4.18 -10.06
N VAL A 133 1.65 -3.18 -10.77
CA VAL A 133 2.72 -2.29 -10.26
C VAL A 133 2.37 -1.72 -8.87
N GLU A 134 1.17 -1.14 -8.74
CA GLU A 134 0.70 -0.52 -7.49
C GLU A 134 0.52 -1.56 -6.36
N ASP A 135 0.13 -2.78 -6.71
CA ASP A 135 -0.05 -3.87 -5.75
C ASP A 135 1.30 -4.42 -5.26
N TYR A 136 2.32 -4.48 -6.12
CA TYR A 136 3.69 -4.83 -5.72
C TYR A 136 4.31 -3.79 -4.81
N GLU A 137 4.15 -2.51 -5.15
CA GLU A 137 4.60 -1.40 -4.30
C GLU A 137 3.96 -1.50 -2.92
N GLN A 138 2.63 -1.63 -2.86
CA GLN A 138 1.92 -1.72 -1.60
C GLN A 138 2.30 -2.97 -0.81
N PHE A 139 2.46 -4.11 -1.49
CA PHE A 139 2.82 -5.36 -0.85
C PHE A 139 4.23 -5.28 -0.22
N ALA A 140 5.21 -4.69 -0.91
CA ALA A 140 6.54 -4.46 -0.34
C ALA A 140 6.46 -3.65 0.96
N GLN A 141 5.67 -2.57 0.99
CA GLN A 141 5.50 -1.78 2.21
C GLN A 141 4.86 -2.59 3.34
N LEU A 142 3.81 -3.38 3.05
CA LEU A 142 3.09 -4.17 4.04
C LEU A 142 3.91 -5.31 4.66
N ILE A 143 4.98 -5.76 3.99
CA ILE A 143 5.89 -6.80 4.48
C ILE A 143 7.16 -6.21 5.12
N GLY A 144 7.21 -4.90 5.33
CA GLY A 144 8.33 -4.25 6.03
C GLY A 144 9.59 -4.15 5.21
N TYR A 145 9.45 -4.00 3.89
CA TYR A 145 10.61 -3.90 3.01
C TYR A 145 11.47 -2.68 3.38
N PRO A 146 12.81 -2.78 3.28
CA PRO A 146 13.69 -1.63 3.53
C PRO A 146 13.45 -0.51 2.51
N LEU A 147 13.43 0.74 2.96
CA LEU A 147 13.21 1.91 2.10
C LEU A 147 14.27 2.02 1.00
N GLU A 148 15.52 1.70 1.31
CA GLU A 148 16.62 1.74 0.34
C GLU A 148 16.39 0.72 -0.78
N GLY A 149 16.11 -0.54 -0.45
CA GLY A 149 15.77 -1.55 -1.45
C GLY A 149 14.47 -1.24 -2.19
N PHE A 150 13.51 -0.58 -1.53
CA PHE A 150 12.25 -0.17 -2.13
C PHE A 150 12.46 0.85 -3.27
N LEU A 151 13.42 1.77 -3.13
CA LEU A 151 13.79 2.76 -4.15
C LEU A 151 14.40 2.12 -5.41
N GLU A 152 14.99 0.92 -5.29
CA GLU A 152 15.64 0.22 -6.39
C GLU A 152 14.66 -0.64 -7.21
N MET A 153 13.43 -0.83 -6.73
CA MET A 153 12.43 -1.66 -7.40
C MET A 153 11.84 -0.94 -8.63
N ASN A 154 11.78 -1.64 -9.76
CA ASN A 154 11.14 -1.13 -10.98
C ASN A 154 9.64 -0.85 -10.82
N SER A 155 8.99 -1.45 -9.82
CA SER A 155 7.57 -1.26 -9.52
C SER A 155 7.31 -0.13 -8.51
N THR A 156 8.34 0.55 -8.02
CA THR A 156 8.19 1.65 -7.06
C THR A 156 8.11 2.98 -7.79
N SER A 157 7.17 3.81 -7.37
CA SER A 157 7.09 5.20 -7.73
C SER A 157 8.01 6.05 -6.86
N GLU A 158 8.76 6.94 -7.52
CA GLU A 158 9.62 7.92 -6.88
C GLU A 158 8.82 8.84 -5.94
N GLU A 159 7.56 9.12 -6.27
CA GLU A 159 6.62 9.81 -5.37
C GLU A 159 6.48 9.12 -4.03
N SER A 160 6.06 7.84 -4.03
CA SER A 160 5.76 7.12 -2.80
C SER A 160 6.99 7.01 -1.91
N ALA A 161 8.16 6.73 -2.50
CA ALA A 161 9.39 6.60 -1.72
C ALA A 161 9.86 7.94 -1.12
N LYS A 162 9.83 9.04 -1.89
CA LYS A 162 10.17 10.37 -1.37
C LYS A 162 9.14 10.85 -0.34
N ALA A 163 7.86 10.58 -0.56
CA ALA A 163 6.80 10.97 0.36
C ALA A 163 6.93 10.22 1.70
N ALA A 164 7.20 8.91 1.66
CA ALA A 164 7.48 8.11 2.86
C ALA A 164 8.63 8.71 3.68
N LYS A 165 9.71 9.11 3.00
CA LYS A 165 10.85 9.76 3.65
C LYS A 165 10.48 11.10 4.28
N LEU A 166 9.73 11.96 3.59
CA LEU A 166 9.28 13.25 4.14
C LEU A 166 8.31 13.08 5.33
N MET A 167 7.43 12.08 5.29
CA MET A 167 6.55 11.74 6.42
C MET A 167 7.38 11.41 7.66
N TYR A 168 8.46 10.64 7.49
CA TYR A 168 9.37 10.26 8.57
C TYR A 168 10.23 11.43 9.08
N GLU A 169 10.88 12.17 8.18
CA GLU A 169 11.85 13.22 8.54
C GLU A 169 11.17 14.48 9.10
N HIS A 170 9.97 14.80 8.64
CA HIS A 170 9.28 16.06 8.97
C HIS A 170 7.95 15.87 9.70
N GLY A 171 7.49 14.63 9.90
CA GLY A 171 6.19 14.36 10.54
C GLY A 171 5.00 14.80 9.69
N PHE A 172 5.18 14.96 8.37
CA PHE A 172 4.11 15.34 7.46
C PHE A 172 3.03 14.26 7.38
N THR A 173 1.79 14.69 7.19
CA THR A 173 0.73 13.81 6.72
C THR A 173 1.05 13.30 5.31
N GLU A 174 0.49 12.15 4.93
CA GLU A 174 0.71 11.59 3.59
C GLU A 174 0.36 12.60 2.47
N LEU A 175 -0.72 13.35 2.64
CA LEU A 175 -1.14 14.37 1.67
C LEU A 175 -0.12 15.51 1.56
N GLU A 176 0.37 16.03 2.67
CA GLU A 176 1.40 17.08 2.70
C GLU A 176 2.70 16.58 2.03
N ALA A 177 3.14 15.38 2.38
CA ALA A 177 4.34 14.78 1.83
C ALA A 177 4.23 14.56 0.31
N ARG A 178 3.14 13.94 -0.17
CA ARG A 178 2.90 13.75 -1.62
C ARG A 178 2.85 15.07 -2.38
N ASN A 179 2.12 16.07 -1.86
CA ASN A 179 2.08 17.39 -2.48
C ASN A 179 3.47 18.01 -2.55
N LYS A 180 4.28 17.87 -1.49
CA LYS A 180 5.63 18.41 -1.48
C LYS A 180 6.54 17.74 -2.50
N VAL A 181 6.43 16.43 -2.67
CA VAL A 181 7.19 15.70 -3.70
C VAL A 181 6.77 16.13 -5.10
N ILE A 182 5.47 16.30 -5.34
CA ILE A 182 4.96 16.81 -6.63
C ILE A 182 5.52 18.21 -6.91
N GLU A 183 5.54 19.12 -5.93
CA GLU A 183 6.18 20.44 -6.07
C GLU A 183 7.66 20.33 -6.43
N LEU A 184 8.40 19.42 -5.80
CA LEU A 184 9.83 19.23 -6.08
C LEU A 184 10.07 18.69 -7.49
N ILE A 185 9.24 17.77 -7.95
CA ILE A 185 9.34 17.18 -9.30
C ILE A 185 8.93 18.19 -10.37
N ALA A 186 7.89 19.00 -10.13
CA ALA A 186 7.41 20.00 -11.09
C ALA A 186 8.35 21.21 -11.28
N ASN A 187 9.30 21.41 -10.36
CA ASN A 187 10.27 22.51 -10.41
C ASN A 187 11.68 22.06 -10.86
N GLN A 188 11.83 20.80 -11.31
CA GLN A 188 13.05 20.24 -11.91
C GLN A 188 12.96 20.27 -13.43
#